data_AF-A0A4U5W489-F1
#
_entry.id   AF-A0A4U5W489-F1
#
_cell.length_a   1.000
_cell.length_b   1.000
_cell.length_c   1.000
_cell.angle_alpha   90.00
_cell.angle_beta   90.00
_cell.angle_gamma   90.00
#
_symmetry.space_group_name_H-M   'P 1'
#
loop_
_entity.id
_entity.type
_entity.pdbx_description
1 polymer ?
#
loop_
_entity_poly.entity_id
_entity_poly.type
_entity_poly.pdbx_seq_one_letter_code
_entity_poly.pdbx_strand_id
1 'polypeptide(L)'
;MDSCPAHYSFVSQCSDCCRQALSACSGDVGGLTRRDPDAFAEIAREHREWVENLLLAECAHRPLIEWSHPGGPPPVVRWALCATPAVADVLPVPCAVAVGLARAHQQREGPRSRHELWTSRLLDRLDAHVDQRLAQLWRDLALLAVERDPVAAAGLRHMVEKQARPGLWARSLEWLLLLGRHLEGLDVALTVALADKHRTVQQAINRCSRRVILPVQLRAAGLRAATQTTKPLEERLLNVLSASVDARRANFPRPLSAPSSTWLANHELEDLVRGATRRAVAEFASAMPDLGAAEEEHLTATLLAGLTAEFTALPARTRLAGVAGPHLRVGHRTVTKTEERANGADIGVVVDVCVPGHLHLRTGDLIQVKKSSALMPGRAGREDSWTVKRRQLHDLLEHSASSVYWLIRGNGDVLVVPAKVLAAIEGATARPSTQQFTVGYTAVRHTAVTMEQYLPDLVVGLWLGSSSERTLQAAQGTGRTTRPRFALTIDIVLEHMEG
;
A
#
# COMPACT_ATOMS: atom_id res chain seq x y z
N MET A 1 -42.44 -20.95 -1.18
CA MET A 1 -42.52 -22.39 -1.41
C MET A 1 -43.48 -22.56 -2.56
N ASP A 2 -42.98 -22.64 -3.78
CA ASP A 2 -43.72 -23.19 -4.91
C ASP A 2 -42.80 -24.21 -5.56
N SER A 3 -43.30 -25.43 -5.63
CA SER A 3 -42.64 -26.67 -5.99
C SER A 3 -42.32 -26.72 -7.48
N CYS A 4 -41.05 -26.95 -7.82
CA CYS A 4 -40.62 -27.29 -9.17
C CYS A 4 -41.03 -28.74 -9.51
N PRO A 5 -41.80 -28.98 -10.59
CA PRO A 5 -42.34 -30.30 -10.94
C PRO A 5 -41.34 -31.11 -11.80
N ALA A 6 -40.11 -31.28 -11.32
CA ALA A 6 -39.06 -32.00 -12.04
C ALA A 6 -38.28 -33.01 -11.17
N HIS A 7 -38.92 -33.55 -10.12
CA HIS A 7 -38.47 -34.83 -9.59
C HIS A 7 -38.91 -35.93 -10.57
N TYR A 8 -37.98 -36.81 -10.94
CA TYR A 8 -38.11 -37.94 -11.88
C TYR A 8 -37.67 -37.72 -13.34
N SER A 9 -36.56 -37.01 -13.60
CA SER A 9 -35.69 -37.29 -14.76
C SER A 9 -34.38 -36.48 -14.66
N PHE A 10 -33.27 -37.15 -14.37
CA PHE A 10 -31.93 -36.55 -14.28
C PHE A 10 -31.22 -36.65 -15.64
N VAL A 11 -31.37 -35.65 -16.53
CA VAL A 11 -30.39 -35.36 -17.60
C VAL A 11 -30.47 -33.88 -18.00
N SER A 12 -29.32 -33.19 -17.95
CA SER A 12 -28.95 -31.86 -18.52
C SER A 12 -29.75 -30.59 -18.19
N GLN A 13 -31.08 -30.60 -18.03
CA GLN A 13 -31.85 -29.35 -17.80
C GLN A 13 -31.72 -28.78 -16.37
N CYS A 14 -31.27 -29.60 -15.42
CA CYS A 14 -31.09 -29.20 -14.03
C CYS A 14 -29.82 -28.35 -13.81
N SER A 15 -28.76 -28.54 -14.60
CA SER A 15 -27.49 -27.81 -14.42
C SER A 15 -27.61 -26.32 -14.75
N ASP A 16 -28.39 -25.96 -15.77
CA ASP A 16 -28.65 -24.56 -16.12
C ASP A 16 -29.55 -23.85 -15.11
N CYS A 17 -30.56 -24.53 -14.56
CA CYS A 17 -31.40 -24.00 -13.48
C CYS A 17 -30.60 -23.79 -12.19
N CYS A 18 -29.76 -24.75 -11.80
CA CYS A 18 -28.85 -24.62 -10.66
C CYS A 18 -27.81 -23.51 -10.89
N ARG A 19 -27.28 -23.36 -12.11
CA ARG A 19 -26.36 -22.27 -12.47
C ARG A 19 -27.05 -20.91 -12.42
N GLN A 20 -28.29 -20.79 -12.89
CA GLN A 20 -29.09 -19.56 -12.76
C GLN A 20 -29.41 -19.23 -11.29
N ALA A 21 -29.77 -20.23 -10.48
CA ALA A 21 -30.01 -20.06 -9.05
C ALA A 21 -28.75 -19.60 -8.29
N LEU A 22 -27.58 -20.20 -8.58
CA LEU A 22 -26.28 -19.81 -8.02
C LEU A 22 -25.81 -18.44 -8.49
N SER A 23 -26.09 -18.09 -9.75
CA SER A 23 -25.76 -16.77 -10.31
C SER A 23 -26.67 -15.67 -9.74
N ALA A 24 -27.93 -16.00 -9.44
CA ALA A 24 -28.89 -15.10 -8.80
C ALA A 24 -28.67 -14.96 -7.29
N CYS A 25 -28.09 -15.98 -6.64
CA CYS A 25 -27.81 -16.02 -5.20
C CYS A 25 -26.35 -16.46 -4.95
N SER A 26 -25.39 -15.59 -5.27
CA SER A 26 -23.95 -15.86 -5.10
C SER A 26 -23.50 -16.17 -3.65
N GLY A 27 -24.40 -16.03 -2.67
CA GLY A 27 -24.19 -16.37 -1.26
C GLY A 27 -24.64 -17.78 -0.83
N ASP A 28 -25.16 -18.63 -1.73
CA ASP A 28 -25.78 -19.93 -1.35
C ASP A 28 -24.99 -21.18 -1.79
N VAL A 29 -23.69 -21.06 -2.08
CA VAL A 29 -22.83 -22.22 -2.42
C VAL A 29 -22.87 -23.27 -1.30
N GLY A 30 -22.82 -22.84 -0.04
CA GLY A 30 -22.97 -23.72 1.12
C GLY A 30 -24.35 -24.35 1.27
N GLY A 31 -25.42 -23.70 0.81
CA GLY A 31 -26.77 -24.26 0.85
C GLY A 31 -26.97 -25.37 -0.19
N LEU A 32 -26.42 -25.21 -1.39
CA LEU A 32 -26.49 -26.25 -2.42
C LEU A 32 -25.63 -27.47 -2.08
N THR A 33 -24.38 -27.27 -1.62
CA THR A 33 -23.56 -28.40 -1.15
C THR A 33 -24.25 -29.14 0.01
N ARG A 34 -25.02 -28.45 0.86
CA ARG A 34 -25.77 -29.07 1.96
C ARG A 34 -26.99 -29.86 1.50
N ARG A 35 -27.72 -29.37 0.49
CA ARG A 35 -28.97 -29.99 0.02
C ARG A 35 -28.71 -31.28 -0.76
N ASP A 36 -27.74 -31.25 -1.67
CA ASP A 36 -27.37 -32.39 -2.49
C ASP A 36 -25.87 -32.33 -2.85
N PRO A 37 -24.99 -32.89 -2.00
CA PRO A 37 -23.54 -32.82 -2.21
C PRO A 37 -23.06 -33.61 -3.44
N ASP A 38 -23.77 -34.65 -3.85
CA ASP A 38 -23.40 -35.46 -5.01
C ASP A 38 -23.76 -34.73 -6.31
N ALA A 39 -24.96 -34.13 -6.39
CA ALA A 39 -25.30 -33.23 -7.51
C ALA A 39 -24.38 -32.00 -7.55
N PHE A 40 -23.98 -31.47 -6.38
CA PHE A 40 -22.98 -30.41 -6.33
C PHE A 40 -21.61 -30.87 -6.86
N ALA A 41 -21.18 -32.10 -6.56
CA ALA A 41 -19.94 -32.66 -7.10
C ALA A 41 -19.98 -32.79 -8.63
N GLU A 42 -21.12 -33.19 -9.22
CA GLU A 42 -21.32 -33.21 -10.66
C GLU A 42 -21.19 -31.81 -11.28
N ILE A 43 -21.89 -30.82 -10.72
CA ILE A 43 -21.82 -29.41 -11.17
C ILE A 43 -20.38 -28.89 -11.06
N ALA A 44 -19.70 -29.18 -9.95
CA ALA A 44 -18.32 -28.76 -9.74
C ALA A 44 -17.35 -29.48 -10.69
N ARG A 45 -17.64 -30.71 -11.13
CA ARG A 45 -16.85 -31.40 -12.15
C ARG A 45 -16.94 -30.71 -13.50
N GLU A 46 -18.14 -30.29 -13.89
CA GLU A 46 -18.38 -29.61 -15.17
C GLU A 46 -17.95 -28.13 -15.14
N HIS A 47 -18.04 -27.47 -13.99
CA HIS A 47 -17.86 -26.01 -13.85
C HIS A 47 -16.89 -25.61 -12.75
N ARG A 48 -15.82 -26.39 -12.60
CA ARG A 48 -14.82 -26.26 -11.53
C ARG A 48 -14.33 -24.83 -11.30
N GLU A 49 -13.82 -24.16 -12.34
CA GLU A 49 -13.25 -22.82 -12.19
C GLU A 49 -14.27 -21.78 -11.70
N TRP A 50 -15.52 -21.93 -12.14
CA TRP A 50 -16.60 -21.05 -11.72
C TRP A 50 -16.98 -21.27 -10.26
N VAL A 51 -17.07 -22.53 -9.80
CA VAL A 51 -17.33 -22.84 -8.39
C VAL A 51 -16.18 -22.38 -7.49
N GLU A 52 -14.91 -22.60 -7.90
CA GLU A 52 -13.74 -22.10 -7.16
C GLU A 52 -13.75 -20.57 -7.05
N ASN A 53 -14.13 -19.85 -8.12
CA ASN A 53 -14.28 -18.39 -8.11
C ASN A 53 -15.37 -17.93 -7.14
N LEU A 54 -16.52 -18.61 -7.09
CA LEU A 54 -17.59 -18.27 -6.15
C LEU A 54 -17.12 -18.42 -4.69
N LEU A 55 -16.45 -19.52 -4.35
CA LEU A 55 -15.90 -19.75 -3.02
C LEU A 55 -14.83 -18.71 -2.64
N LEU A 56 -13.93 -18.38 -3.57
CA LEU A 56 -12.94 -17.33 -3.38
C LEU A 56 -13.59 -15.95 -3.19
N ALA A 57 -14.65 -15.63 -3.94
CA ALA A 57 -15.38 -14.37 -3.81
C ALA A 57 -16.08 -14.25 -2.45
N GLU A 58 -16.72 -15.32 -1.96
CA GLU A 58 -17.31 -15.36 -0.62
C GLU A 58 -16.25 -15.09 0.47
N CYS A 59 -15.03 -15.61 0.26
CA CYS A 59 -13.90 -15.43 1.17
C CYS A 59 -13.17 -14.09 1.00
N ALA A 60 -13.38 -13.34 -0.08
CA ALA A 60 -12.67 -12.08 -0.31
C ALA A 60 -13.13 -10.96 0.65
N HIS A 61 -14.36 -11.05 1.12
CA HIS A 61 -14.98 -10.04 2.00
C HIS A 61 -14.96 -10.43 3.48
N ARG A 62 -14.40 -11.59 3.83
CA ARG A 62 -14.38 -12.12 5.21
C ARG A 62 -12.99 -12.66 5.55
N PRO A 63 -12.55 -12.61 6.82
CA PRO A 63 -11.26 -13.15 7.21
C PRO A 63 -11.23 -14.68 7.01
N LEU A 64 -10.13 -15.19 6.44
CA LEU A 64 -9.92 -16.64 6.26
C LEU A 64 -9.55 -17.37 7.56
N ILE A 65 -8.99 -16.65 8.53
CA ILE A 65 -8.40 -17.21 9.76
C ILE A 65 -9.11 -16.77 11.04
N GLU A 66 -10.03 -15.80 10.97
CA GLU A 66 -10.77 -15.35 12.15
C GLU A 66 -12.03 -16.19 12.34
N TRP A 67 -12.09 -16.87 13.47
CA TRP A 67 -13.26 -17.57 13.95
C TRP A 67 -14.01 -16.60 14.86
N SER A 68 -14.88 -15.77 14.28
CA SER A 68 -15.51 -14.63 14.96
C SER A 68 -16.35 -15.09 16.15
N HIS A 69 -16.49 -14.27 17.20
CA HIS A 69 -17.51 -14.45 18.23
C HIS A 69 -18.56 -13.32 18.11
N PRO A 70 -19.88 -13.61 17.99
CA PRO A 70 -20.58 -14.90 18.05
C PRO A 70 -20.67 -15.65 16.71
N GLY A 71 -19.72 -15.43 15.79
CA GLY A 71 -19.76 -15.98 14.43
C GLY A 71 -19.39 -17.47 14.30
N GLY A 72 -19.77 -18.03 13.15
CA GLY A 72 -19.43 -19.40 12.77
C GLY A 72 -17.98 -19.55 12.27
N PRO A 73 -17.62 -20.71 11.71
CA PRO A 73 -16.30 -20.91 11.12
C PRO A 73 -16.10 -20.00 9.89
N PRO A 74 -14.85 -19.78 9.44
CA PRO A 74 -14.57 -19.09 8.18
C PRO A 74 -15.39 -19.68 7.02
N PRO A 75 -15.80 -18.87 6.02
CA PRO A 75 -16.75 -19.31 4.98
C PRO A 75 -16.35 -20.61 4.28
N VAL A 76 -15.08 -20.77 3.91
CA VAL A 76 -14.56 -21.99 3.28
C VAL A 76 -14.64 -23.22 4.19
N VAL A 77 -14.40 -23.06 5.50
CA VAL A 77 -14.53 -24.13 6.49
C VAL A 77 -16.02 -24.48 6.67
N ARG A 78 -16.89 -23.47 6.76
CA ARG A 78 -18.34 -23.64 6.86
C ARG A 78 -18.94 -24.35 5.66
N TRP A 79 -18.49 -24.03 4.46
CA TRP A 79 -18.87 -24.72 3.22
C TRP A 79 -18.39 -26.18 3.26
N ALA A 80 -17.13 -26.41 3.61
CA ALA A 80 -16.54 -27.75 3.66
C ALA A 80 -17.19 -28.68 4.71
N LEU A 81 -17.85 -28.15 5.75
CA LEU A 81 -18.68 -28.96 6.66
C LEU A 81 -19.82 -29.70 5.96
N CYS A 82 -20.21 -29.26 4.77
CA CYS A 82 -21.24 -29.89 3.94
C CYS A 82 -20.66 -30.73 2.79
N ALA A 83 -19.36 -30.59 2.49
CA ALA A 83 -18.71 -31.33 1.41
C ALA A 83 -18.54 -32.83 1.76
N THR A 84 -18.50 -33.64 0.70
CA THR A 84 -18.26 -35.10 0.73
C THR A 84 -16.90 -35.41 0.07
N PRO A 85 -16.38 -36.65 0.19
CA PRO A 85 -15.18 -37.07 -0.54
C PRO A 85 -15.26 -36.81 -2.05
N ALA A 86 -16.42 -37.04 -2.68
CA ALA A 86 -16.65 -36.75 -4.10
C ALA A 86 -16.45 -35.25 -4.43
N VAL A 87 -16.86 -34.35 -3.53
CA VAL A 87 -16.61 -32.91 -3.66
C VAL A 87 -15.12 -32.59 -3.51
N ALA A 88 -14.42 -33.27 -2.60
CA ALA A 88 -12.98 -33.08 -2.41
C ALA A 88 -12.16 -33.50 -3.65
N ASP A 89 -12.60 -34.52 -4.37
CA ASP A 89 -11.95 -34.98 -5.61
C ASP A 89 -12.03 -33.92 -6.73
N VAL A 90 -13.18 -33.25 -6.86
CA VAL A 90 -13.41 -32.24 -7.91
C VAL A 90 -12.94 -30.84 -7.53
N LEU A 91 -12.95 -30.51 -6.22
CA LEU A 91 -12.49 -29.22 -5.66
C LEU A 91 -11.36 -29.43 -4.64
N PRO A 92 -10.20 -29.94 -5.07
CA PRO A 92 -9.13 -30.36 -4.15
C PRO A 92 -8.46 -29.19 -3.43
N VAL A 93 -8.37 -28.01 -4.05
CA VAL A 93 -7.71 -26.84 -3.43
C VAL A 93 -8.56 -26.24 -2.32
N PRO A 94 -9.85 -25.86 -2.54
CA PRO A 94 -10.70 -25.34 -1.47
C PRO A 94 -10.86 -26.32 -0.29
N CYS A 95 -10.98 -27.62 -0.56
CA CYS A 95 -11.09 -28.63 0.51
C CYS A 95 -9.80 -28.73 1.32
N ALA A 96 -8.62 -28.75 0.68
CA ALA A 96 -7.35 -28.77 1.39
C ALA A 96 -7.11 -27.48 2.21
N VAL A 97 -7.54 -26.32 1.70
CA VAL A 97 -7.53 -25.05 2.44
C VAL A 97 -8.40 -25.18 3.70
N ALA A 98 -9.65 -25.63 3.56
CA ALA A 98 -10.57 -25.81 4.68
C ALA A 98 -10.02 -26.78 5.74
N VAL A 99 -9.50 -27.93 5.31
CA VAL A 99 -8.87 -28.92 6.21
C VAL A 99 -7.66 -28.32 6.91
N GLY A 100 -6.78 -27.62 6.19
CA GLY A 100 -5.62 -26.95 6.78
C GLY A 100 -6.00 -25.92 7.85
N LEU A 101 -7.02 -25.09 7.58
CA LEU A 101 -7.56 -24.12 8.53
C LEU A 101 -8.16 -24.79 9.77
N ALA A 102 -8.90 -25.89 9.60
CA ALA A 102 -9.46 -26.65 10.71
C ALA A 102 -8.37 -27.32 11.58
N ARG A 103 -7.34 -27.91 10.95
CA ARG A 103 -6.17 -28.47 11.66
C ARG A 103 -5.45 -27.40 12.48
N ALA A 104 -5.25 -26.21 11.90
CA ALA A 104 -4.60 -25.09 12.59
C ALA A 104 -5.42 -24.64 13.81
N HIS A 105 -6.74 -24.54 13.65
CA HIS A 105 -7.65 -24.19 14.76
C HIS A 105 -7.62 -25.21 15.88
N GLN A 106 -7.73 -26.51 15.55
CA GLN A 106 -7.70 -27.59 16.54
C GLN A 106 -6.36 -27.64 17.28
N GLN A 107 -5.24 -27.42 16.58
CA GLN A 107 -3.90 -27.39 17.19
C GLN A 107 -3.74 -26.20 18.15
N ARG A 108 -4.31 -25.04 17.83
CA ARG A 108 -4.18 -23.83 18.63
C ARG A 108 -5.09 -23.81 19.86
N GLU A 109 -6.38 -24.11 19.68
CA GLU A 109 -7.39 -23.98 20.73
C GLU A 109 -7.60 -25.27 21.54
N GLY A 110 -7.11 -26.40 21.01
CA GLY A 110 -7.19 -27.71 21.66
C GLY A 110 -8.62 -28.30 21.73
N PRO A 111 -8.78 -29.43 22.44
CA PRO A 111 -10.02 -30.22 22.52
C PRO A 111 -11.08 -29.62 23.46
N ARG A 112 -10.99 -28.33 23.79
CA ARG A 112 -12.02 -27.60 24.56
C ARG A 112 -12.54 -26.37 23.83
N SER A 113 -12.18 -26.25 22.54
CA SER A 113 -12.65 -25.20 21.66
C SER A 113 -14.16 -25.28 21.48
N ARG A 114 -14.85 -24.14 21.54
CA ARG A 114 -16.31 -24.07 21.23
C ARG A 114 -16.63 -24.51 19.79
N HIS A 115 -15.64 -24.50 18.91
CA HIS A 115 -15.77 -24.93 17.52
C HIS A 115 -15.26 -26.35 17.28
N GLU A 116 -14.91 -27.10 18.33
CA GLU A 116 -14.43 -28.48 18.26
C GLU A 116 -15.38 -29.36 17.45
N LEU A 117 -16.69 -29.26 17.70
CA LEU A 117 -17.69 -30.05 16.98
C LEU A 117 -17.66 -29.81 15.47
N TRP A 118 -17.34 -28.59 15.04
CA TRP A 118 -17.18 -28.28 13.61
C TRP A 118 -15.85 -28.80 13.07
N THR A 119 -14.74 -28.53 13.77
CA THR A 119 -13.43 -28.98 13.31
C THR A 119 -13.33 -30.50 13.24
N SER A 120 -13.75 -31.22 14.29
CA SER A 120 -13.70 -32.68 14.32
C SER A 120 -14.58 -33.28 13.24
N ARG A 121 -15.81 -32.80 13.07
CA ARG A 121 -16.71 -33.28 12.00
C ARG A 121 -16.13 -33.07 10.60
N LEU A 122 -15.47 -31.94 10.35
CA LEU A 122 -14.82 -31.68 9.06
C LEU A 122 -13.64 -32.62 8.84
N LEU A 123 -12.79 -32.78 9.86
CA LEU A 123 -11.59 -33.61 9.77
C LEU A 123 -11.96 -35.09 9.62
N ASP A 124 -12.86 -35.62 10.44
CA ASP A 124 -13.33 -37.02 10.35
C ASP A 124 -13.86 -37.36 8.96
N ARG A 125 -14.44 -36.37 8.27
CA ARG A 125 -15.04 -36.57 6.94
C ARG A 125 -14.07 -36.38 5.78
N LEU A 126 -13.25 -35.34 5.80
CA LEU A 126 -12.50 -34.90 4.62
C LEU A 126 -10.99 -35.09 4.75
N ASP A 127 -10.47 -35.27 5.96
CA ASP A 127 -9.02 -35.23 6.21
C ASP A 127 -8.27 -36.28 5.40
N ALA A 128 -8.78 -37.50 5.29
CA ALA A 128 -8.17 -38.58 4.51
C ALA A 128 -8.33 -38.42 2.98
N HIS A 129 -9.18 -37.50 2.52
CA HIS A 129 -9.58 -37.37 1.11
C HIS A 129 -9.00 -36.12 0.42
N VAL A 130 -8.23 -35.30 1.14
CA VAL A 130 -7.58 -34.11 0.56
C VAL A 130 -6.08 -34.33 0.31
N ASP A 131 -5.51 -33.49 -0.55
CA ASP A 131 -4.06 -33.42 -0.75
C ASP A 131 -3.36 -33.04 0.56
N GLN A 132 -2.73 -34.03 1.19
CA GLN A 132 -2.12 -33.88 2.52
C GLN A 132 -1.02 -32.82 2.56
N ARG A 133 -0.24 -32.67 1.48
CA ARG A 133 0.83 -31.68 1.44
C ARG A 133 0.26 -30.28 1.33
N LEU A 134 -0.82 -30.12 0.59
CA LEU A 134 -1.52 -28.85 0.46
C LEU A 134 -2.21 -28.46 1.78
N ALA A 135 -2.93 -29.40 2.40
CA ALA A 135 -3.56 -29.17 3.70
C ALA A 135 -2.54 -28.84 4.80
N GLN A 136 -1.37 -29.50 4.77
CA GLN A 136 -0.26 -29.24 5.67
C GLN A 136 0.33 -27.84 5.48
N LEU A 137 0.55 -27.41 4.23
CA LEU A 137 0.97 -26.04 3.92
C LEU A 137 -0.03 -25.01 4.47
N TRP A 138 -1.33 -25.24 4.25
CA TRP A 138 -2.38 -24.35 4.72
C TRP A 138 -2.53 -24.32 6.24
N ARG A 139 -2.27 -25.43 6.93
CA ARG A 139 -2.18 -25.46 8.40
C ARG A 139 -1.08 -24.52 8.88
N ASP A 140 0.13 -24.66 8.35
CA ASP A 140 1.28 -23.89 8.83
C ASP A 140 1.16 -22.40 8.46
N LEU A 141 0.59 -22.08 7.29
CA LEU A 141 0.25 -20.70 6.90
C LEU A 141 -0.79 -20.08 7.84
N ALA A 142 -1.82 -20.84 8.23
CA ALA A 142 -2.86 -20.35 9.12
C ALA A 142 -2.35 -20.11 10.54
N LEU A 143 -1.51 -21.02 11.06
CA LEU A 143 -0.81 -20.83 12.34
C LEU A 143 0.10 -19.61 12.28
N LEU A 144 0.91 -19.48 11.22
CA LEU A 144 1.81 -18.34 11.05
C LEU A 144 1.05 -17.01 11.00
N ALA A 145 -0.10 -16.97 10.33
CA ALA A 145 -0.90 -15.77 10.16
C ALA A 145 -1.47 -15.22 11.48
N VAL A 146 -1.52 -16.03 12.53
CA VAL A 146 -2.06 -15.65 13.85
C VAL A 146 -1.02 -15.65 14.97
N GLU A 147 0.17 -16.21 14.73
CA GLU A 147 1.25 -16.30 15.71
C GLU A 147 1.82 -14.90 16.03
N ARG A 148 2.05 -14.64 17.31
CA ARG A 148 2.58 -13.37 17.82
C ARG A 148 3.94 -13.55 18.49
N ASP A 149 4.26 -14.76 18.94
CA ASP A 149 5.59 -15.06 19.48
C ASP A 149 6.63 -15.10 18.35
N PRO A 150 7.72 -14.30 18.43
CA PRO A 150 8.68 -14.18 17.34
C PRO A 150 9.47 -15.47 17.07
N VAL A 151 9.70 -16.31 18.09
CA VAL A 151 10.47 -17.55 17.95
C VAL A 151 9.60 -18.62 17.29
N ALA A 152 8.36 -18.80 17.76
CA ALA A 152 7.38 -19.70 17.15
C ALA A 152 7.05 -19.26 15.71
N ALA A 153 6.87 -17.97 15.47
CA ALA A 153 6.68 -17.43 14.13
C ALA A 153 7.86 -17.72 13.21
N ALA A 154 9.11 -17.60 13.69
CA ALA A 154 10.29 -17.96 12.90
C ALA A 154 10.32 -19.46 12.56
N GLY A 155 9.96 -20.33 13.51
CA GLY A 155 9.82 -21.77 13.26
C GLY A 155 8.76 -22.08 12.20
N LEU A 156 7.57 -21.47 12.31
CA LEU A 156 6.49 -21.64 11.34
C LEU A 156 6.87 -21.10 9.95
N ARG A 157 7.57 -19.96 9.86
CA ARG A 157 8.12 -19.45 8.60
C ARG A 157 9.03 -20.47 7.95
N HIS A 158 9.98 -21.03 8.70
CA HIS A 158 10.88 -22.06 8.18
C HIS A 158 10.12 -23.30 7.66
N MET A 159 9.06 -23.72 8.37
CA MET A 159 8.21 -24.82 7.92
C MET A 159 7.47 -24.51 6.62
N VAL A 160 6.88 -23.31 6.50
CA VAL A 160 6.21 -22.83 5.28
C VAL A 160 7.21 -22.79 4.12
N GLU A 161 8.40 -22.22 4.32
CA GLU A 161 9.45 -22.14 3.31
C GLU A 161 9.87 -23.52 2.79
N LYS A 162 10.05 -24.49 3.70
CA LYS A 162 10.39 -25.88 3.34
C LYS A 162 9.30 -26.56 2.51
N GLN A 163 8.04 -26.20 2.74
CA GLN A 163 6.87 -26.77 2.07
C GLN A 163 6.45 -26.00 0.82
N ALA A 164 6.95 -24.77 0.60
CA ALA A 164 6.64 -23.90 -0.52
C ALA A 164 7.21 -24.40 -1.86
N ARG A 165 6.80 -25.61 -2.27
CA ARG A 165 7.16 -26.20 -3.55
C ARG A 165 6.41 -25.46 -4.68
N PRO A 166 7.05 -25.20 -5.84
CA PRO A 166 6.47 -24.35 -6.88
C PRO A 166 5.06 -24.77 -7.33
N GLY A 167 4.80 -26.06 -7.48
CA GLY A 167 3.48 -26.58 -7.88
C GLY A 167 2.40 -26.40 -6.81
N LEU A 168 2.72 -26.64 -5.53
CA LEU A 168 1.79 -26.45 -4.41
C LEU A 168 1.50 -24.97 -4.19
N TRP A 169 2.54 -24.14 -4.27
CA TRP A 169 2.44 -22.69 -4.13
C TRP A 169 1.60 -22.08 -5.25
N ALA A 170 1.86 -22.47 -6.51
CA ALA A 170 1.09 -22.04 -7.68
C ALA A 170 -0.40 -22.42 -7.60
N ARG A 171 -0.71 -23.63 -7.12
CA ARG A 171 -2.10 -24.09 -6.89
C ARG A 171 -2.79 -23.29 -5.78
N SER A 172 -2.04 -22.86 -4.76
CA SER A 172 -2.57 -22.12 -3.61
C SER A 172 -2.66 -20.61 -3.82
N LEU A 173 -2.07 -20.08 -4.90
CA LEU A 173 -1.78 -18.65 -5.01
C LEU A 173 -3.01 -17.75 -4.83
N GLU A 174 -4.16 -18.13 -5.39
CA GLU A 174 -5.38 -17.33 -5.31
C GLU A 174 -5.85 -17.15 -3.86
N TRP A 175 -5.81 -18.24 -3.08
CA TRP A 175 -6.13 -18.24 -1.66
C TRP A 175 -5.04 -17.54 -0.83
N LEU A 176 -3.76 -17.73 -1.18
CA LEU A 176 -2.63 -17.05 -0.52
C LEU A 176 -2.75 -15.53 -0.63
N LEU A 177 -3.21 -15.02 -1.78
CA LEU A 177 -3.41 -13.59 -1.99
C LEU A 177 -4.55 -13.02 -1.13
N LEU A 178 -5.55 -13.82 -0.77
CA LEU A 178 -6.54 -13.42 0.22
C LEU A 178 -5.96 -13.41 1.64
N LEU A 179 -5.15 -14.42 2.00
CA LEU A 179 -4.55 -14.53 3.33
C LEU A 179 -3.44 -13.51 3.58
N GLY A 180 -2.68 -13.14 2.55
CA GLY A 180 -1.34 -12.58 2.70
C GLY A 180 -1.22 -11.26 3.47
N ARG A 181 -2.33 -10.57 3.79
CA ARG A 181 -2.29 -9.40 4.69
C ARG A 181 -1.85 -9.78 6.11
N HIS A 182 -2.05 -11.06 6.47
CA HIS A 182 -1.67 -11.62 7.76
C HIS A 182 -0.30 -12.31 7.74
N LEU A 183 0.33 -12.46 6.57
CA LEU A 183 1.60 -13.20 6.41
C LEU A 183 2.83 -12.29 6.36
N GLU A 184 2.68 -11.02 6.75
CA GLU A 184 3.82 -10.13 6.95
C GLU A 184 4.74 -9.96 5.73
N GLY A 185 4.18 -10.05 4.51
CA GLY A 185 4.94 -9.95 3.27
C GLY A 185 5.72 -11.21 2.88
N LEU A 186 5.66 -12.28 3.69
CA LEU A 186 6.24 -13.58 3.35
C LEU A 186 5.62 -14.16 2.08
N ASP A 187 4.30 -14.04 1.92
CA ASP A 187 3.59 -14.50 0.74
C ASP A 187 4.14 -13.83 -0.53
N VAL A 188 4.43 -12.52 -0.45
CA VAL A 188 4.97 -11.75 -1.56
C VAL A 188 6.42 -12.16 -1.84
N ALA A 189 7.27 -12.18 -0.80
CA ALA A 189 8.69 -12.53 -0.93
C ALA A 189 8.89 -13.95 -1.50
N LEU A 190 8.19 -14.95 -0.96
CA LEU A 190 8.27 -16.32 -1.47
C LEU A 190 7.71 -16.45 -2.87
N THR A 191 6.61 -15.75 -3.18
CA THR A 191 6.07 -15.79 -4.55
C THR A 191 7.03 -15.19 -5.55
N VAL A 192 7.70 -14.07 -5.22
CA VAL A 192 8.72 -13.45 -6.09
C VAL A 192 9.93 -14.38 -6.25
N ALA A 193 10.45 -14.94 -5.16
CA ALA A 193 11.59 -15.85 -5.19
C ALA A 193 11.31 -17.13 -6.00
N LEU A 194 10.12 -17.71 -5.85
CA LEU A 194 9.73 -18.90 -6.62
C LEU A 194 9.46 -18.56 -8.09
N ALA A 195 8.82 -17.43 -8.38
CA ALA A 195 8.54 -16.99 -9.74
C ALA A 195 9.81 -16.68 -10.52
N ASP A 196 10.89 -16.26 -9.87
CA ASP A 196 12.18 -16.03 -10.52
C ASP A 196 12.72 -17.29 -11.22
N LYS A 197 12.58 -18.45 -10.57
CA LYS A 197 13.15 -19.72 -11.04
C LYS A 197 12.13 -20.68 -11.67
N HIS A 198 10.83 -20.48 -11.42
CA HIS A 198 9.80 -21.46 -11.77
C HIS A 198 8.66 -20.85 -12.57
N ARG A 199 8.59 -21.21 -13.85
CA ARG A 199 7.55 -20.77 -14.80
C ARG A 199 6.13 -21.08 -14.33
N THR A 200 5.92 -22.18 -13.60
CA THR A 200 4.60 -22.55 -13.04
C THR A 200 4.05 -21.46 -12.11
N VAL A 201 4.91 -20.83 -11.30
CA VAL A 201 4.49 -19.75 -10.39
C VAL A 201 4.24 -18.47 -11.19
N GLN A 202 5.06 -18.16 -12.19
CA GLN A 202 4.82 -17.03 -13.11
C GLN A 202 3.46 -17.16 -13.84
N GLN A 203 3.14 -18.36 -14.33
CA GLN A 203 1.85 -18.64 -14.97
C GLN A 203 0.69 -18.46 -14.00
N ALA A 204 0.84 -18.93 -12.75
CA ALA A 204 -0.17 -18.73 -11.72
C ALA A 204 -0.38 -17.24 -11.41
N ILE A 205 0.69 -16.44 -11.27
CA ILE A 205 0.60 -14.98 -11.08
C ILE A 205 -0.17 -14.34 -12.24
N ASN A 206 0.17 -14.69 -13.48
CA ASN A 206 -0.50 -14.16 -14.67
C ASN A 206 -1.99 -14.54 -14.68
N ARG A 207 -2.34 -15.78 -14.34
CA ARG A 207 -3.74 -16.22 -14.21
C ARG A 207 -4.47 -15.41 -13.13
N CYS A 208 -3.88 -15.26 -11.95
CA CYS A 208 -4.46 -14.51 -10.84
C CYS A 208 -4.70 -13.04 -11.20
N SER A 209 -3.80 -12.42 -11.98
CA SER A 209 -3.93 -11.02 -12.42
C SER A 209 -5.11 -10.76 -13.37
N ARG A 210 -5.74 -11.82 -13.88
CA ARG A 210 -6.92 -11.78 -14.76
C ARG A 210 -8.21 -12.22 -14.05
N ARG A 211 -8.16 -12.51 -12.74
CA ARG A 211 -9.34 -12.91 -11.97
C ARG A 211 -10.29 -11.73 -11.75
N VAL A 212 -11.57 -12.03 -11.62
CA VAL A 212 -12.65 -11.05 -11.35
C VAL A 212 -12.64 -10.58 -9.89
N ILE A 213 -12.05 -11.38 -8.99
CA ILE A 213 -11.99 -11.08 -7.55
C ILE A 213 -10.93 -10.00 -7.30
N LEU A 214 -11.39 -8.75 -7.13
CA LEU A 214 -10.54 -7.55 -7.09
C LEU A 214 -9.34 -7.65 -6.12
N PRO A 215 -9.48 -8.10 -4.86
CA PRO A 215 -8.32 -8.24 -3.97
C PRO A 215 -7.23 -9.19 -4.48
N VAL A 216 -7.63 -10.30 -5.12
CA VAL A 216 -6.70 -11.26 -5.73
C VAL A 216 -6.04 -10.63 -6.95
N GLN A 217 -6.84 -9.98 -7.79
CA GLN A 217 -6.38 -9.33 -9.02
C GLN A 217 -5.32 -8.26 -8.74
N LEU A 218 -5.59 -7.33 -7.81
CA LEU A 218 -4.69 -6.24 -7.47
C LEU A 218 -3.36 -6.74 -6.90
N ARG A 219 -3.41 -7.71 -5.97
CA ARG A 219 -2.17 -8.27 -5.39
C ARG A 219 -1.37 -9.08 -6.41
N ALA A 220 -2.05 -9.84 -7.27
CA ALA A 220 -1.39 -10.55 -8.37
C ALA A 220 -0.77 -9.58 -9.39
N ALA A 221 -1.39 -8.43 -9.66
CA ALA A 221 -0.82 -7.38 -10.48
C ALA A 221 0.46 -6.80 -9.85
N GLY A 222 0.46 -6.55 -8.54
CA GLY A 222 1.67 -6.15 -7.79
C GLY A 222 2.79 -7.20 -7.87
N LEU A 223 2.47 -8.48 -7.68
CA LEU A 223 3.44 -9.57 -7.82
C LEU A 223 4.00 -9.69 -9.25
N ARG A 224 3.14 -9.55 -10.25
CA ARG A 224 3.56 -9.55 -11.66
C ARG A 224 4.53 -8.41 -11.92
N ALA A 225 4.23 -7.23 -11.41
CA ALA A 225 5.08 -6.06 -11.57
C ALA A 225 6.44 -6.24 -10.87
N ALA A 226 6.47 -6.80 -9.65
CA ALA A 226 7.71 -7.12 -8.93
C ALA A 226 8.59 -8.15 -9.67
N THR A 227 7.99 -9.21 -10.19
CA THR A 227 8.71 -10.29 -10.91
C THR A 227 9.22 -9.89 -12.29
N GLN A 228 8.61 -8.89 -12.93
CA GLN A 228 9.00 -8.40 -14.27
C GLN A 228 10.11 -7.35 -14.26
N THR A 229 10.65 -6.99 -13.10
CA THR A 229 11.76 -6.03 -13.02
C THR A 229 13.09 -6.69 -13.40
N THR A 230 14.01 -5.93 -14.01
CA THR A 230 15.33 -6.41 -14.44
C THR A 230 16.38 -6.37 -13.32
N LYS A 231 15.95 -6.08 -12.08
CA LYS A 231 16.84 -5.96 -10.92
C LYS A 231 17.26 -7.35 -10.40
N PRO A 232 18.41 -7.47 -9.72
CA PRO A 232 18.79 -8.69 -9.01
C PRO A 232 17.69 -9.15 -8.04
N LEU A 233 17.58 -10.46 -7.81
CA LEU A 233 16.55 -11.02 -6.92
C LEU A 233 16.66 -10.48 -5.50
N GLU A 234 17.88 -10.37 -4.99
CA GLU A 234 18.17 -9.91 -3.64
C GLU A 234 17.68 -8.48 -3.42
N GLU A 235 17.90 -7.59 -4.39
CA GLU A 235 17.43 -6.20 -4.32
C GLU A 235 15.90 -6.13 -4.34
N ARG A 236 15.25 -6.93 -5.18
CA ARG A 236 13.78 -7.00 -5.26
C ARG A 236 13.17 -7.48 -3.95
N LEU A 237 13.71 -8.58 -3.40
CA LEU A 237 13.25 -9.12 -2.12
C LEU A 237 13.45 -8.12 -0.97
N LEU A 238 14.60 -7.43 -0.95
CA LEU A 238 14.86 -6.41 0.06
C LEU A 238 13.87 -5.24 -0.03
N ASN A 239 13.56 -4.77 -1.24
CA ASN A 239 12.59 -3.70 -1.46
C ASN A 239 11.17 -4.10 -1.01
N VAL A 240 10.72 -5.30 -1.39
CA VAL A 240 9.41 -5.86 -0.99
C VAL A 240 9.29 -5.98 0.53
N LEU A 241 10.28 -6.62 1.18
CA LEU A 241 10.27 -6.83 2.63
C LEU A 241 10.36 -5.51 3.39
N SER A 242 11.22 -4.59 2.92
CA SER A 242 11.38 -3.26 3.51
C SER A 242 10.08 -2.47 3.47
N ALA A 243 9.44 -2.36 2.30
CA ALA A 243 8.18 -1.66 2.14
C ALA A 243 7.06 -2.28 3.00
N SER A 244 7.03 -3.61 3.11
CA SER A 244 6.04 -4.31 3.92
C SER A 244 6.22 -4.06 5.42
N VAL A 245 7.46 -4.06 5.92
CA VAL A 245 7.77 -3.76 7.33
C VAL A 245 7.46 -2.29 7.65
N ASP A 246 7.79 -1.39 6.74
CA ASP A 246 7.63 0.04 6.93
C ASP A 246 6.16 0.46 6.92
N ALA A 247 5.34 -0.09 6.02
CA ALA A 247 3.89 0.17 5.98
C ALA A 247 3.14 -0.25 7.27
N ARG A 248 3.75 -1.09 8.10
CA ARG A 248 3.18 -1.55 9.38
C ARG A 248 3.61 -0.72 10.57
N ARG A 249 4.59 0.15 10.41
CA ARG A 249 5.04 1.04 11.48
C ARG A 249 4.12 2.24 11.51
N ALA A 250 3.57 2.55 12.69
CA ALA A 250 2.69 3.70 12.88
C ALA A 250 3.35 5.04 12.45
N ASN A 251 4.68 5.13 12.56
CA ASN A 251 5.45 6.35 12.33
C ASN A 251 6.69 6.06 11.46
N PHE A 252 6.51 5.58 10.21
CA PHE A 252 7.62 5.41 9.28
C PHE A 252 7.39 6.11 7.92
N PRO A 253 8.38 6.84 7.36
CA PRO A 253 9.72 7.09 7.91
C PRO A 253 9.67 7.78 9.28
N ARG A 254 10.64 7.45 10.15
CA ARG A 254 10.60 7.92 11.54
C ARG A 254 10.71 9.44 11.54
N PRO A 255 9.74 10.14 12.14
CA PRO A 255 9.85 11.57 12.20
C PRO A 255 11.02 11.97 13.10
N LEU A 256 11.67 13.10 12.83
CA LEU A 256 12.54 13.72 13.85
C LEU A 256 11.67 14.06 15.07
N SER A 257 12.26 14.01 16.26
CA SER A 257 11.58 14.50 17.47
C SER A 257 11.08 15.91 17.22
N ALA A 258 9.80 16.17 17.52
CA ALA A 258 9.24 17.51 17.39
C ALA A 258 10.10 18.50 18.19
N PRO A 259 10.41 19.69 17.65
CA PRO A 259 11.14 20.70 18.40
C PRO A 259 10.42 20.99 19.72
N SER A 260 11.12 20.97 20.84
CA SER A 260 10.54 21.19 22.17
C SER A 260 10.06 22.63 22.39
N SER A 261 10.48 23.56 21.53
CA SER A 261 10.01 24.94 21.44
C SER A 261 10.30 25.45 20.03
N THR A 262 9.28 25.94 19.34
CA THR A 262 9.44 26.62 18.05
C THR A 262 9.36 28.12 18.28
N TRP A 263 9.76 28.94 17.31
CA TRP A 263 9.70 30.40 17.46
C TRP A 263 8.26 30.92 17.60
N LEU A 264 7.26 30.14 17.21
CA LEU A 264 5.84 30.45 17.41
C LEU A 264 5.38 30.29 18.86
N ALA A 265 6.06 29.44 19.65
CA ALA A 265 5.76 29.14 21.05
C ALA A 265 4.26 28.86 21.34
N ASN A 266 3.51 28.35 20.36
CA ASN A 266 2.07 28.09 20.44
C ASN A 266 1.76 26.69 19.91
N HIS A 267 1.77 25.69 20.79
CA HIS A 267 1.59 24.29 20.42
C HIS A 267 0.26 23.99 19.72
N GLU A 268 -0.82 24.70 20.07
CA GLU A 268 -2.13 24.48 19.44
C GLU A 268 -2.11 24.90 17.96
N LEU A 269 -1.46 26.03 17.65
CA LEU A 269 -1.29 26.46 16.26
C LEU A 269 -0.35 25.52 15.49
N GLU A 270 0.74 25.07 16.12
CA GLU A 270 1.66 24.10 15.52
C GLU A 270 0.95 22.79 15.16
N ASP A 271 0.09 22.29 16.06
CA ASP A 271 -0.72 21.09 15.85
C ASP A 271 -1.76 21.29 14.73
N LEU A 272 -2.35 22.48 14.63
CA LEU A 272 -3.26 22.81 13.53
C LEU A 272 -2.54 22.83 12.18
N VAL A 273 -1.30 23.34 12.11
CA VAL A 273 -0.45 23.34 10.91
C VAL A 273 -0.04 21.91 10.52
N ARG A 274 0.39 21.10 11.49
CA ARG A 274 0.68 19.66 11.29
C ARG A 274 -0.57 18.92 10.79
N GLY A 275 -1.73 19.17 11.40
CA GLY A 275 -2.99 18.55 11.05
C GLY A 275 -3.50 18.94 9.66
N ALA A 276 -3.36 20.22 9.26
CA ALA A 276 -3.69 20.69 7.92
C ALA A 276 -2.83 20.02 6.85
N THR A 277 -1.52 19.94 7.09
CA THR A 277 -0.60 19.22 6.21
C THR A 277 -0.99 17.75 6.06
N ARG A 278 -1.25 17.07 7.18
CA ARG A 278 -1.66 15.65 7.18
C ARG A 278 -2.93 15.41 6.39
N ARG A 279 -3.95 16.26 6.53
CA ARG A 279 -5.22 16.12 5.79
C ARG A 279 -5.02 16.31 4.29
N ALA A 280 -4.29 17.35 3.88
CA ALA A 280 -3.98 17.58 2.47
C ALA A 280 -3.23 16.40 1.84
N VAL A 281 -2.25 15.84 2.54
CA VAL A 281 -1.49 14.66 2.07
C VAL A 281 -2.35 13.42 2.01
N ALA A 282 -3.19 13.17 3.03
CA ALA A 282 -4.08 12.03 3.05
C ALA A 282 -5.13 12.08 1.92
N GLU A 283 -5.69 13.26 1.65
CA GLU A 283 -6.62 13.47 0.55
C GLU A 283 -5.93 13.25 -0.80
N PHE A 284 -4.74 13.81 -1.00
CA PHE A 284 -3.92 13.57 -2.19
C PHE A 284 -3.63 12.07 -2.39
N ALA A 285 -3.20 11.37 -1.33
CA ALA A 285 -2.91 9.94 -1.40
C ALA A 285 -4.16 9.12 -1.75
N SER A 286 -5.33 9.50 -1.22
CA SER A 286 -6.60 8.82 -1.53
C SER A 286 -7.02 8.96 -3.00
N ALA A 287 -6.62 10.05 -3.68
CA ALA A 287 -6.92 10.30 -5.09
C ALA A 287 -5.90 9.68 -6.06
N MET A 288 -4.79 9.11 -5.55
CA MET A 288 -3.74 8.54 -6.42
C MET A 288 -4.15 7.41 -7.35
N PRO A 289 -5.10 6.51 -7.02
CA PRO A 289 -5.57 5.51 -7.97
C PRO A 289 -6.06 6.12 -9.29
N ASP A 290 -6.67 7.31 -9.24
CA ASP A 290 -7.20 8.02 -10.40
C ASP A 290 -6.15 8.94 -11.04
N LEU A 291 -5.28 9.54 -10.22
CA LEU A 291 -4.28 10.52 -10.66
C LEU A 291 -2.95 9.91 -11.09
N GLY A 292 -2.69 8.63 -10.80
CA GLY A 292 -1.36 8.04 -10.93
C GLY A 292 -0.75 8.13 -12.33
N ALA A 293 -1.58 8.08 -13.39
CA ALA A 293 -1.12 8.21 -14.77
C ALA A 293 -0.79 9.66 -15.17
N ALA A 294 -1.16 10.66 -14.37
CA ALA A 294 -0.93 12.06 -14.67
C ALA A 294 0.55 12.45 -14.66
N GLU A 295 0.87 13.56 -15.31
CA GLU A 295 2.23 14.10 -15.32
C GLU A 295 2.65 14.65 -13.95
N GLU A 296 3.97 14.67 -13.69
CA GLU A 296 4.54 15.18 -12.42
C GLU A 296 4.02 16.58 -12.09
N GLU A 297 3.88 17.43 -13.11
CA GLU A 297 3.38 18.80 -13.01
C GLU A 297 1.94 18.84 -12.49
N HIS A 298 1.06 17.95 -12.95
CA HIS A 298 -0.32 17.89 -12.52
C HIS A 298 -0.43 17.38 -11.08
N LEU A 299 0.31 16.32 -10.75
CA LEU A 299 0.38 15.79 -9.37
C LEU A 299 0.86 16.87 -8.39
N THR A 300 1.88 17.63 -8.78
CA THR A 300 2.41 18.74 -7.99
C THR A 300 1.36 19.83 -7.78
N ALA A 301 0.68 20.26 -8.84
CA ALA A 301 -0.38 21.26 -8.74
C ALA A 301 -1.52 20.82 -7.83
N THR A 302 -1.97 19.56 -7.94
CA THR A 302 -3.03 19.00 -7.08
C THR A 302 -2.63 18.99 -5.61
N LEU A 303 -1.41 18.56 -5.30
CA LEU A 303 -0.89 18.56 -3.94
C LEU A 303 -0.81 19.98 -3.35
N LEU A 304 -0.28 20.93 -4.13
CA LEU A 304 -0.19 22.34 -3.71
C LEU A 304 -1.56 22.99 -3.53
N ALA A 305 -2.54 22.65 -4.37
CA ALA A 305 -3.92 23.11 -4.23
C ALA A 305 -4.56 22.57 -2.94
N GLY A 306 -4.38 21.28 -2.62
CA GLY A 306 -4.86 20.67 -1.38
C GLY A 306 -4.23 21.33 -0.14
N LEU A 307 -2.91 21.56 -0.16
CA LEU A 307 -2.22 22.30 0.90
C LEU A 307 -2.81 23.72 1.04
N THR A 308 -2.93 24.45 -0.07
CA THR A 308 -3.46 25.82 -0.07
C THR A 308 -4.88 25.88 0.52
N ALA A 309 -5.75 24.94 0.16
CA ALA A 309 -7.12 24.86 0.67
C ALA A 309 -7.14 24.63 2.20
N GLU A 310 -6.36 23.66 2.68
CA GLU A 310 -6.29 23.32 4.10
C GLU A 310 -5.70 24.45 4.96
N PHE A 311 -4.69 25.15 4.45
CA PHE A 311 -4.09 26.31 5.12
C PHE A 311 -4.99 27.56 5.05
N THR A 312 -5.72 27.77 3.95
CA THR A 312 -6.68 28.89 3.84
C THR A 312 -7.85 28.73 4.82
N ALA A 313 -8.24 27.49 5.15
CA ALA A 313 -9.25 27.21 6.15
C ALA A 313 -8.75 27.34 7.60
N LEU A 314 -7.43 27.43 7.82
CA LEU A 314 -6.82 27.39 9.14
C LEU A 314 -7.24 28.57 10.05
N PRO A 315 -7.33 29.84 9.58
CA PRO A 315 -7.81 30.97 10.40
C PRO A 315 -9.26 30.83 10.89
N ALA A 316 -10.11 30.09 10.19
CA ALA A 316 -11.47 29.80 10.66
C ALA A 316 -11.44 28.73 11.76
N ARG A 317 -10.58 27.71 11.60
CA ARG A 317 -10.41 26.63 12.57
C ARG A 317 -9.74 27.09 13.87
N THR A 318 -8.75 27.97 13.81
CA THR A 318 -8.14 28.57 15.00
C THR A 318 -9.15 29.39 15.80
N ARG A 319 -9.97 30.21 15.11
CA ARG A 319 -11.05 30.99 15.75
C ARG A 319 -12.10 30.10 16.42
N LEU A 320 -12.54 29.03 15.76
CA LEU A 320 -13.49 28.06 16.33
C LEU A 320 -12.90 27.30 17.53
N ALA A 321 -11.60 27.02 17.50
CA ALA A 321 -10.89 26.34 18.59
C ALA A 321 -10.48 27.29 19.74
N GLY A 322 -10.75 28.60 19.63
CA GLY A 322 -10.37 29.58 20.64
C GLY A 322 -8.85 29.85 20.72
N VAL A 323 -8.09 29.46 19.69
CA VAL A 323 -6.64 29.61 19.64
C VAL A 323 -6.30 31.01 19.15
N ALA A 324 -5.78 31.86 20.05
CA ALA A 324 -5.19 33.16 19.68
C ALA A 324 -3.76 32.94 19.15
N GLY A 325 -3.37 33.67 18.09
CA GLY A 325 -2.03 33.52 17.53
C GLY A 325 -1.91 33.97 16.07
N PRO A 326 -0.73 33.75 15.45
CA PRO A 326 -0.44 34.21 14.10
C PRO A 326 -1.36 33.62 13.04
N HIS A 327 -1.61 34.43 12.01
CA HIS A 327 -2.30 33.99 10.80
C HIS A 327 -1.29 33.52 9.76
N LEU A 328 -1.46 32.27 9.33
CA LEU A 328 -0.68 31.69 8.25
C LEU A 328 -1.48 31.76 6.95
N ARG A 329 -0.91 32.39 5.92
CA ARG A 329 -1.47 32.49 4.58
C ARG A 329 -0.57 31.75 3.62
N VAL A 330 -1.13 30.77 2.91
CA VAL A 330 -0.43 30.08 1.83
C VAL A 330 -1.01 30.53 0.51
N GLY A 331 -0.14 31.02 -0.38
CA GLY A 331 -0.46 31.26 -1.76
C GLY A 331 0.41 30.38 -2.65
N HIS A 332 -0.12 29.92 -3.77
CA HIS A 332 0.72 29.35 -4.81
C HIS A 332 0.44 29.99 -6.17
N ARG A 333 1.49 30.12 -6.98
CA ARG A 333 1.42 30.58 -8.37
C ARG A 333 2.06 29.55 -9.28
N THR A 334 1.41 29.28 -10.41
CA THR A 334 2.01 28.50 -11.50
C THR A 334 2.61 29.45 -12.53
N VAL A 335 3.86 29.22 -12.89
CA VAL A 335 4.59 29.93 -13.94
C VAL A 335 4.37 29.19 -15.27
N THR A 336 4.20 29.93 -16.36
CA THR A 336 4.01 29.33 -17.68
C THR A 336 5.29 28.64 -18.15
N LYS A 337 5.17 27.56 -18.93
CA LYS A 337 6.34 26.81 -19.44
C LYS A 337 7.32 27.67 -20.26
N THR A 338 6.83 28.75 -20.87
CA THR A 338 7.63 29.74 -21.61
C THR A 338 8.45 30.66 -20.72
N GLU A 339 8.05 30.82 -19.45
CA GLU A 339 8.73 31.65 -18.45
C GLU A 339 9.64 30.83 -17.53
N GLU A 340 9.50 29.50 -17.53
CA GLU A 340 10.35 28.58 -16.77
C GLU A 340 11.81 28.71 -17.24
N ARG A 341 12.72 28.98 -16.30
CA ARG A 341 14.16 28.97 -16.54
C ARG A 341 14.80 28.07 -15.49
N ALA A 342 15.48 27.02 -15.96
CA ALA A 342 15.90 25.89 -15.13
C ALA A 342 16.91 26.29 -14.05
N ASN A 343 16.46 26.35 -12.80
CA ASN A 343 17.29 26.30 -11.58
C ASN A 343 17.34 24.89 -10.98
N GLY A 344 16.73 23.93 -11.67
CA GLY A 344 16.63 22.54 -11.27
C GLY A 344 15.56 22.21 -10.24
N ALA A 345 14.71 23.17 -9.85
CA ALA A 345 13.59 22.99 -8.93
C ALA A 345 12.24 23.10 -9.64
N ASP A 346 11.27 22.30 -9.23
CA ASP A 346 9.87 22.45 -9.67
C ASP A 346 9.13 23.47 -8.81
N ILE A 347 9.44 23.53 -7.50
CA ILE A 347 8.80 24.40 -6.53
C ILE A 347 9.85 25.27 -5.83
N GLY A 348 9.61 26.58 -5.81
CA GLY A 348 10.28 27.50 -4.90
C GLY A 348 9.36 27.82 -3.73
N VAL A 349 9.82 27.61 -2.51
CA VAL A 349 9.08 27.97 -1.30
C VAL A 349 9.70 29.21 -0.68
N VAL A 350 8.88 30.18 -0.31
CA VAL A 350 9.29 31.37 0.45
C VAL A 350 8.45 31.43 1.70
N VAL A 351 9.10 31.40 2.85
CA VAL A 351 8.47 31.64 4.14
C VAL A 351 8.81 33.07 4.56
N ASP A 352 7.77 33.87 4.77
CA ASP A 352 7.90 35.26 5.21
C ASP A 352 7.23 35.43 6.57
N VAL A 353 8.04 35.74 7.58
CA VAL A 353 7.61 35.93 8.95
C VAL A 353 7.67 37.41 9.26
N CYS A 354 6.51 38.02 9.46
CA CYS A 354 6.40 39.42 9.83
C CYS A 354 5.65 39.57 11.16
N VAL A 355 6.40 39.98 12.16
CA VAL A 355 5.92 40.29 13.52
C VAL A 355 6.19 41.77 13.77
N PRO A 356 5.16 42.63 13.66
CA PRO A 356 5.33 44.07 13.83
C PRO A 356 6.03 44.41 15.15
N GLY A 357 7.11 45.19 15.07
CA GLY A 357 7.88 45.63 16.24
C GLY A 357 8.85 44.60 16.84
N HIS A 358 8.89 43.36 16.35
CA HIS A 358 9.71 42.28 16.94
C HIS A 358 10.62 41.55 15.95
N LEU A 359 10.06 41.01 14.87
CA LEU A 359 10.77 40.06 14.00
C LEU A 359 10.34 40.23 12.54
N HIS A 360 11.31 40.36 11.65
CA HIS A 360 11.09 40.21 10.22
C HIS A 360 12.14 39.23 9.68
N LEU A 361 11.69 38.07 9.22
CA LEU A 361 12.56 37.01 8.71
C LEU A 361 11.98 36.43 7.44
N ARG A 362 12.83 36.27 6.43
CA ARG A 362 12.46 35.59 5.19
C ARG A 362 13.44 34.45 4.90
N THR A 363 12.91 33.28 4.62
CA THR A 363 13.68 32.11 4.21
C THR A 363 13.11 31.53 2.92
N GLY A 364 13.98 30.94 2.11
CA GLY A 364 13.62 30.26 0.87
C GLY A 364 14.09 28.82 0.86
N ASP A 365 13.33 27.95 0.22
CA ASP A 365 13.75 26.58 -0.07
C ASP A 365 13.39 26.18 -1.50
N LEU A 366 14.12 25.19 -2.04
CA LEU A 366 13.96 24.70 -3.39
C LEU A 366 13.65 23.21 -3.37
N ILE A 367 12.61 22.84 -4.12
CA ILE A 367 12.06 21.50 -4.09
C ILE A 367 11.95 20.97 -5.50
N GLN A 368 12.53 19.79 -5.72
CA GLN A 368 12.31 19.03 -6.95
C GLN A 368 11.30 17.90 -6.70
N VAL A 369 10.27 17.81 -7.54
CA VAL A 369 9.29 16.73 -7.45
C VAL A 369 9.68 15.61 -8.40
N LYS A 370 9.50 14.37 -7.95
CA LYS A 370 9.60 13.17 -8.78
C LYS A 370 8.48 12.19 -8.47
N LYS A 371 7.85 11.64 -9.51
CA LYS A 371 6.90 10.54 -9.37
C LYS A 371 7.60 9.20 -9.50
N SER A 372 7.10 8.22 -8.74
CA SER A 372 7.60 6.86 -8.78
C SER A 372 7.38 6.23 -10.16
N SER A 373 8.36 5.45 -10.62
CA SER A 373 8.23 4.63 -11.82
C SER A 373 7.09 3.61 -11.72
N ALA A 374 6.61 3.31 -10.49
CA ALA A 374 5.43 2.48 -10.23
C ALA A 374 4.12 3.12 -10.71
N LEU A 375 4.08 4.44 -10.89
CA LEU A 375 2.90 5.18 -11.37
C LEU A 375 2.86 5.30 -12.90
N MET A 376 3.93 4.92 -13.60
CA MET A 376 3.98 5.03 -15.06
C MET A 376 3.04 4.00 -15.73
N PRO A 377 2.43 4.32 -16.89
CA PRO A 377 1.57 3.39 -17.62
C PRO A 377 2.25 2.04 -17.86
N GLY A 378 1.55 0.94 -17.56
CA GLY A 378 2.09 -0.42 -17.68
C GLY A 378 3.11 -0.82 -16.62
N ARG A 379 3.35 0.02 -15.60
CA ARG A 379 4.28 -0.23 -14.49
C ARG A 379 3.60 -0.21 -13.11
N ALA A 380 2.27 -0.13 -13.07
CA ALA A 380 1.47 -0.23 -11.85
C ALA A 380 1.87 -1.46 -11.02
N GLY A 381 2.11 -1.24 -9.72
CA GLY A 381 2.51 -2.29 -8.77
C GLY A 381 4.00 -2.63 -8.75
N ARG A 382 4.84 -1.95 -9.54
CA ARG A 382 6.31 -2.08 -9.43
C ARG A 382 6.80 -1.43 -8.14
N GLU A 383 8.01 -1.81 -7.74
CA GLU A 383 8.70 -1.17 -6.62
C GLU A 383 8.89 0.33 -6.87
N ASP A 384 8.80 1.11 -5.79
CA ASP A 384 9.02 2.54 -5.85
C ASP A 384 10.48 2.85 -6.22
N SER A 385 10.63 3.59 -7.32
CA SER A 385 11.93 4.08 -7.77
C SER A 385 11.80 5.36 -8.59
N TRP A 386 12.75 6.28 -8.43
CA TRP A 386 12.73 7.60 -9.04
C TRP A 386 13.98 7.82 -9.89
N THR A 387 13.81 8.40 -11.07
CA THR A 387 14.92 8.77 -11.94
C THR A 387 15.30 10.22 -11.69
N VAL A 388 16.57 10.44 -11.33
CA VAL A 388 17.12 11.76 -10.99
C VAL A 388 18.14 12.16 -12.05
N LYS A 389 17.97 13.36 -12.62
CA LYS A 389 18.93 13.95 -13.57
C LYS A 389 20.08 14.58 -12.78
N ARG A 390 21.32 14.24 -13.14
CA ARG A 390 22.52 14.69 -12.39
C ARG A 390 22.68 16.20 -12.43
N ARG A 391 22.62 16.78 -13.64
CA ARG A 391 22.71 18.23 -13.82
C ARG A 391 21.66 18.97 -12.98
N GLN A 392 20.41 18.49 -13.00
CA GLN A 392 19.32 19.09 -12.22
C GLN A 392 19.61 19.06 -10.71
N LEU A 393 20.12 17.94 -10.20
CA LEU A 393 20.46 17.77 -8.79
C LEU A 393 21.60 18.70 -8.36
N HIS A 394 22.66 18.81 -9.17
CA HIS A 394 23.80 19.68 -8.87
C HIS A 394 23.42 21.15 -9.02
N ASP A 395 22.69 21.53 -10.06
CA ASP A 395 22.15 22.89 -10.24
C ASP A 395 21.29 23.29 -9.02
N LEU A 396 20.45 22.38 -8.51
CA LEU A 396 19.64 22.61 -7.31
C LEU A 396 20.51 22.86 -6.06
N LEU A 397 21.53 22.03 -5.84
CA LEU A 397 22.44 22.13 -4.70
C LEU A 397 23.35 23.37 -4.74
N GLU A 398 23.67 23.88 -5.93
CA GLU A 398 24.40 25.15 -6.09
C GLU A 398 23.60 26.36 -5.60
N HIS A 399 22.26 26.29 -5.65
CA HIS A 399 21.38 27.37 -5.19
C HIS A 399 21.02 27.25 -3.71
N SER A 400 20.88 26.02 -3.20
CA SER A 400 20.62 25.77 -1.79
C SER A 400 21.07 24.38 -1.34
N ALA A 401 21.89 24.32 -0.29
CA ALA A 401 22.31 23.08 0.35
C ALA A 401 21.18 22.42 1.18
N SER A 402 20.11 23.16 1.51
CA SER A 402 18.93 22.65 2.20
C SER A 402 17.87 22.08 1.26
N SER A 403 18.05 22.22 -0.05
CA SER A 403 17.09 21.73 -1.05
C SER A 403 16.71 20.27 -0.85
N VAL A 404 15.45 19.96 -1.17
CA VAL A 404 14.88 18.62 -0.99
C VAL A 404 14.22 18.10 -2.26
N TYR A 405 14.00 16.79 -2.29
CA TYR A 405 13.16 16.13 -3.28
C TYR A 405 11.86 15.67 -2.62
N TRP A 406 10.74 15.94 -3.27
CA TRP A 406 9.46 15.31 -2.97
C TRP A 406 9.28 14.11 -3.89
N LEU A 407 9.44 12.92 -3.30
CA LEU A 407 9.34 11.65 -4.01
C LEU A 407 7.95 11.05 -3.79
N ILE A 408 7.08 11.19 -4.79
CA ILE A 408 5.71 10.68 -4.76
C ILE A 408 5.76 9.17 -5.01
N ARG A 409 5.23 8.39 -4.07
CA ARG A 409 5.17 6.92 -4.12
C ARG A 409 3.94 6.43 -4.89
N GLY A 410 3.97 5.16 -5.27
CA GLY A 410 2.85 4.48 -5.94
C GLY A 410 1.53 4.50 -5.17
N ASN A 411 1.58 4.64 -3.85
CA ASN A 411 0.41 4.76 -2.98
C ASN A 411 0.02 6.21 -2.65
N GLY A 412 0.76 7.20 -3.14
CA GLY A 412 0.48 8.62 -2.90
C GLY A 412 1.14 9.26 -1.70
N ASP A 413 1.81 8.48 -0.87
CA ASP A 413 2.68 9.06 0.15
C ASP A 413 3.79 9.87 -0.52
N VAL A 414 4.17 10.98 0.12
CA VAL A 414 5.26 11.83 -0.33
C VAL A 414 6.43 11.71 0.64
N LEU A 415 7.53 11.13 0.18
CA LEU A 415 8.78 11.10 0.93
C LEU A 415 9.56 12.38 0.63
N VAL A 416 9.97 13.10 1.67
CA VAL A 416 10.85 14.26 1.54
C VAL A 416 12.28 13.84 1.83
N VAL A 417 13.16 13.94 0.83
CA VAL A 417 14.56 13.48 0.90
C VAL A 417 15.51 14.65 0.66
N PRO A 418 16.54 14.88 1.50
CA PRO A 418 17.53 15.91 1.24
C PRO A 418 18.30 15.67 -0.06
N ALA A 419 18.44 16.69 -0.92
CA ALA A 419 19.13 16.57 -2.20
C ALA A 419 20.59 16.11 -2.04
N LYS A 420 21.28 16.54 -0.97
CA LYS A 420 22.64 16.10 -0.65
C LYS A 420 22.77 14.58 -0.44
N VAL A 421 21.72 13.92 0.05
CA VAL A 421 21.70 12.45 0.19
C VAL A 421 21.61 11.80 -1.19
N LEU A 422 20.79 12.34 -2.08
CA LEU A 422 20.72 11.86 -3.47
C LEU A 422 22.06 12.04 -4.20
N ALA A 423 22.79 13.12 -3.93
CA ALA A 423 24.13 13.33 -4.48
C ALA A 423 25.16 12.32 -3.93
N ALA A 424 25.06 11.93 -2.65
CA ALA A 424 25.88 10.86 -2.09
C ALA A 424 25.54 9.49 -2.72
N ILE A 425 24.25 9.20 -2.93
CA ILE A 425 23.80 7.98 -3.63
C ILE A 425 24.31 7.97 -5.08
N GLU A 426 24.24 9.10 -5.79
CA GLU A 426 24.82 9.27 -7.12
C GLU A 426 26.31 8.90 -7.11
N GLY A 427 27.09 9.50 -6.20
CA GLY A 427 28.53 9.23 -6.10
C GLY A 427 28.86 7.76 -5.83
N ALA A 428 28.00 7.04 -5.12
CA ALA A 428 28.20 5.62 -4.80
C ALA A 428 27.72 4.65 -5.91
N THR A 429 26.73 5.03 -6.71
CA THR A 429 25.99 4.09 -7.57
C THR A 429 25.96 4.45 -9.05
N ALA A 430 26.16 5.72 -9.41
CA ALA A 430 26.05 6.17 -10.80
C ALA A 430 27.35 5.90 -11.56
N ARG A 431 27.22 5.46 -12.82
CA ARG A 431 28.37 5.38 -13.72
C ARG A 431 28.76 6.81 -14.14
N PRO A 432 30.06 7.15 -14.24
CA PRO A 432 30.48 8.50 -14.60
C PRO A 432 29.89 9.02 -15.91
N SER A 433 29.61 8.14 -16.87
CA SER A 433 29.09 8.48 -18.19
C SER A 433 27.57 8.69 -18.27
N THR A 434 26.80 8.32 -17.25
CA THR A 434 25.34 8.46 -17.29
C THR A 434 24.92 9.85 -16.84
N GLN A 435 23.97 10.48 -17.55
CA GLN A 435 23.42 11.81 -17.24
C GLN A 435 22.31 11.80 -16.17
N GLN A 436 21.84 10.59 -15.82
CA GLN A 436 20.80 10.35 -14.83
C GLN A 436 21.08 9.05 -14.10
N PHE A 437 20.50 8.89 -12.92
CA PHE A 437 20.56 7.68 -12.12
C PHE A 437 19.18 7.36 -11.54
N THR A 438 18.99 6.13 -11.09
CA THR A 438 17.72 5.68 -10.51
C THR A 438 17.92 5.30 -9.07
N VAL A 439 17.06 5.83 -8.21
CA VAL A 439 17.09 5.59 -6.76
C VAL A 439 15.88 4.77 -6.37
N GLY A 440 16.09 3.64 -5.70
CA GLY A 440 15.02 2.81 -5.15
C GLY A 440 14.61 3.25 -3.75
N TYR A 441 13.40 2.84 -3.33
CA TYR A 441 12.87 3.11 -1.99
C TYR A 441 13.84 2.80 -0.83
N THR A 442 14.49 1.63 -0.85
CA THR A 442 15.40 1.20 0.22
C THR A 442 16.61 2.10 0.40
N ALA A 443 17.07 2.77 -0.67
CA ALA A 443 18.21 3.67 -0.62
C ALA A 443 17.89 4.99 0.11
N VAL A 444 16.62 5.40 0.15
CA VAL A 444 16.19 6.70 0.70
C VAL A 444 15.32 6.59 1.95
N ARG A 445 14.73 5.42 2.23
CA ARG A 445 13.74 5.26 3.31
C ARG A 445 14.22 5.69 4.70
N HIS A 446 15.53 5.61 4.95
CA HIS A 446 16.13 5.92 6.25
C HIS A 446 16.52 7.40 6.41
N THR A 447 16.54 8.15 5.31
CA THR A 447 16.88 9.57 5.28
C THR A 447 15.69 10.44 4.89
N ALA A 448 14.60 9.82 4.42
CA ALA A 448 13.33 10.48 4.15
C ALA A 448 12.62 10.88 5.45
N VAL A 449 11.84 11.96 5.38
CA VAL A 449 10.82 12.34 6.36
C VAL A 449 9.46 12.52 5.65
N THR A 450 8.35 12.53 6.39
CA THR A 450 7.05 12.82 5.78
C THR A 450 6.88 14.31 5.53
N MET A 451 5.99 14.68 4.59
CA MET A 451 5.65 16.09 4.41
C MET A 451 5.03 16.73 5.66
N GLU A 452 4.30 15.96 6.46
CA GLU A 452 3.72 16.41 7.74
C GLU A 452 4.76 16.80 8.78
N GLN A 453 6.01 16.39 8.56
CA GLN A 453 7.12 16.81 9.37
C GLN A 453 7.92 17.92 8.68
N TYR A 454 8.24 17.74 7.39
CA TYR A 454 9.02 18.71 6.62
C TYR A 454 8.38 20.11 6.58
N LEU A 455 7.11 20.23 6.23
CA LEU A 455 6.46 21.54 6.10
C LEU A 455 6.39 22.28 7.43
N PRO A 456 5.97 21.65 8.55
CA PRO A 456 6.10 22.28 9.86
C PRO A 456 7.55 22.62 10.24
N ASP A 457 8.52 21.75 9.99
CA ASP A 457 9.93 22.05 10.33
C ASP A 457 10.49 23.23 9.51
N LEU A 458 10.00 23.43 8.27
CA LEU A 458 10.32 24.58 7.43
C LEU A 458 9.63 25.87 7.89
N VAL A 459 8.34 25.79 8.22
CA VAL A 459 7.46 26.95 8.48
C VAL A 459 7.51 27.39 9.95
N VAL A 460 7.30 26.43 10.83
CA VAL A 460 7.20 26.61 12.29
C VAL A 460 8.59 26.50 12.91
N GLY A 461 9.38 25.53 12.46
CA GLY A 461 10.71 25.29 13.02
C GLY A 461 11.77 26.27 12.53
N LEU A 462 11.64 26.76 11.29
CA LEU A 462 12.69 27.49 10.56
C LEU A 462 14.05 26.76 10.56
N TRP A 463 14.03 25.43 10.76
CA TRP A 463 15.23 24.58 10.77
C TRP A 463 15.75 24.33 9.35
N LEU A 464 14.88 24.53 8.36
CA LEU A 464 15.10 24.27 6.94
C LEU A 464 14.97 25.57 6.13
N GLY A 465 15.41 25.53 4.88
CA GLY A 465 15.51 26.72 4.03
C GLY A 465 16.78 27.54 4.29
N SER A 466 16.89 28.68 3.61
CA SER A 466 18.04 29.58 3.64
C SER A 466 17.58 31.02 3.51
N SER A 467 18.15 31.92 4.29
CA SER A 467 17.95 33.38 4.18
C SER A 467 18.91 34.03 3.19
N SER A 468 19.73 33.25 2.47
CA SER A 468 20.64 33.82 1.47
C SER A 468 19.85 34.45 0.33
N GLU A 469 20.27 35.64 -0.09
CA GLU A 469 19.64 36.38 -1.18
C GLU A 469 19.58 35.55 -2.47
N ARG A 470 20.63 34.76 -2.75
CA ARG A 470 20.66 33.85 -3.91
C ARG A 470 19.55 32.80 -3.85
N THR A 471 19.34 32.17 -2.70
CA THR A 471 18.28 31.17 -2.53
C THR A 471 16.90 31.82 -2.60
N LEU A 472 16.72 32.97 -1.95
CA LEU A 472 15.46 33.72 -1.97
C LEU A 472 15.07 34.14 -3.39
N GLN A 473 16.01 34.70 -4.16
CA GLN A 473 15.78 35.06 -5.56
C GLN A 473 15.46 33.85 -6.44
N ALA A 474 16.12 32.72 -6.18
CA ALA A 474 15.85 31.46 -6.89
C ALA A 474 14.46 30.89 -6.54
N ALA A 475 14.05 30.95 -5.28
CA ALA A 475 12.73 30.47 -4.83
C ALA A 475 11.59 31.39 -5.30
N GLN A 476 11.81 32.70 -5.29
CA GLN A 476 10.84 33.70 -5.78
C GLN A 476 10.73 33.75 -7.30
N GLY A 477 11.73 33.26 -8.03
CA GLY A 477 11.80 33.37 -9.48
C GLY A 477 12.05 34.80 -9.99
N THR A 478 12.68 35.64 -9.16
CA THR A 478 13.04 37.03 -9.47
C THR A 478 14.43 37.16 -10.10
N GLY A 479 15.22 36.09 -10.08
CA GLY A 479 16.51 36.02 -10.75
C GLY A 479 16.41 36.10 -12.28
N ARG A 480 17.42 36.69 -12.94
CA ARG A 480 17.47 36.82 -14.41
C ARG A 480 17.47 35.46 -15.14
N THR A 481 17.83 34.37 -14.48
CA THR A 481 18.05 33.05 -15.10
C THR A 481 17.27 31.91 -14.44
N THR A 482 16.44 32.19 -13.44
CA THR A 482 15.88 31.14 -12.56
C THR A 482 14.41 31.42 -12.26
N ARG A 483 13.52 30.49 -12.63
CA ARG A 483 12.10 30.53 -12.28
C ARG A 483 11.58 29.11 -12.04
N PRO A 484 11.29 28.73 -10.80
CA PRO A 484 10.62 27.47 -10.51
C PRO A 484 9.22 27.52 -11.10
N ARG A 485 8.71 26.37 -11.51
CA ARG A 485 7.39 26.25 -12.12
C ARG A 485 6.26 26.62 -11.16
N PHE A 486 6.43 26.26 -9.89
CA PHE A 486 5.49 26.58 -8.83
C PHE A 486 6.20 27.46 -7.81
N ALA A 487 5.56 28.56 -7.42
CA ALA A 487 5.99 29.37 -6.28
C ALA A 487 4.98 29.16 -5.15
N LEU A 488 5.46 28.76 -3.98
CA LEU A 488 4.67 28.63 -2.76
C LEU A 488 5.12 29.71 -1.78
N THR A 489 4.22 30.64 -1.46
CA THR A 489 4.49 31.71 -0.48
C THR A 489 3.71 31.40 0.78
N ILE A 490 4.40 31.43 1.91
CA ILE A 490 3.85 31.17 3.23
C ILE A 490 4.11 32.41 4.09
N ASP A 491 3.08 33.24 4.25
CA ASP A 491 3.16 34.44 5.07
C ASP A 491 2.66 34.12 6.48
N ILE A 492 3.42 34.48 7.50
CA ILE A 492 3.04 34.36 8.90
C ILE A 492 2.96 35.76 9.48
N VAL A 493 1.73 36.21 9.75
CA VAL A 493 1.42 37.55 10.24
C VAL A 493 0.91 37.45 11.67
N LEU A 494 1.60 38.11 12.60
CA LEU A 494 1.10 38.32 13.96
C LEU A 494 0.32 39.64 14.00
N GLU A 495 -0.99 39.58 14.26
CA GLU A 495 -1.76 40.79 14.57
C GLU A 495 -1.30 41.35 15.92
N HIS A 496 -1.27 42.68 16.04
CA HIS A 496 -0.99 43.32 17.32
C HIS A 496 -2.08 42.90 18.32
N MET A 497 -1.68 42.20 19.38
CA MET A 497 -2.53 42.05 20.56
C MET A 497 -2.58 43.44 21.20
N GLU A 498 -3.63 44.22 20.94
CA GLU A 498 -3.95 45.36 21.79
C GLU A 498 -4.18 44.82 23.20
N GLY A 499 -3.32 45.25 24.13
CA GLY A 499 -3.31 44.81 25.53
C GLY A 499 -4.42 45.44 26.36
#